data_AF-A0A538FA84-F1
#
_entry.id   AF-A0A538FA84-F1
#
_cell.length_a   1.000
_cell.length_b   1.000
_cell.length_c   1.000
_cell.angle_alpha   90.00
_cell.angle_beta   90.00
_cell.angle_gamma   90.00
#
_symmetry.space_group_name_H-M   'P 1'
#
loop_
_entity.id
_entity.type
_entity.pdbx_description
1 polymer ?
#
loop_
_entity_poly.entity_id
_entity_poly.type
_entity_poly.pdbx_seq_one_letter_code
_entity_poly.pdbx_strand_id
1 'polypeptide(L)' 'MAGWGDDPELDELRRLIYEDGWVPVAIEESRTADTVVVEKEGEQRRVTSDHIAFHRFVEGLREDHGLGR' A
#
# COMPACT_ATOMS: atom_id res chain seq x y z
N MET A 1 19.57 2.00 -1.25
CA MET A 1 19.45 2.93 -2.40
C MET A 1 18.03 2.75 -2.88
N ALA A 2 17.09 3.64 -2.52
CA ALA A 2 15.73 3.54 -3.03
C ALA A 2 15.81 3.60 -4.56
N GLY A 3 15.56 2.47 -5.20
CA GLY A 3 15.81 2.29 -6.62
C GLY A 3 14.80 3.08 -7.43
N TRP A 4 15.22 3.59 -8.57
CA TRP A 4 14.27 3.81 -9.67
C TRP A 4 14.08 2.45 -10.31
N GLY A 5 13.21 1.63 -9.72
CA GLY A 5 12.98 0.24 -10.12
C GLY A 5 11.60 -0.23 -9.65
N ASP A 6 11.23 -1.42 -10.10
CA ASP A 6 9.98 -2.06 -9.69
C ASP A 6 10.08 -2.54 -8.24
N ASP A 7 9.05 -2.23 -7.46
CA ASP A 7 8.87 -2.71 -6.09
C ASP A 7 7.86 -3.88 -6.15
N PRO A 8 8.26 -5.12 -5.83
CA PRO A 8 7.37 -6.28 -5.91
C PRO A 8 6.16 -6.13 -5.00
N GLU A 9 6.35 -5.53 -3.84
CA GLU A 9 5.31 -5.25 -2.85
C GLU A 9 4.29 -4.24 -3.38
N LEU A 10 4.72 -3.20 -4.10
CA LEU A 10 3.83 -2.28 -4.81
C LEU A 10 3.06 -2.96 -5.93
N ASP A 11 3.72 -3.84 -6.69
CA ASP A 11 3.08 -4.65 -7.73
C ASP A 11 2.00 -5.55 -7.12
N GLU A 12 2.30 -6.25 -6.02
CA GLU A 12 1.33 -7.04 -5.26
C GLU A 12 0.16 -6.18 -4.77
N LEU A 13 0.44 -5.04 -4.13
CA LEU A 13 -0.61 -4.16 -3.61
C LEU A 13 -1.54 -3.66 -4.73
N ARG A 14 -1.00 -3.33 -5.90
CA ARG A 14 -1.80 -2.92 -7.07
C ARG A 14 -2.68 -4.05 -7.58
N ARG A 15 -2.17 -5.28 -7.67
CA ARG A 15 -2.98 -6.45 -8.04
C ARG A 15 -4.12 -6.65 -7.06
N LEU A 16 -3.82 -6.62 -5.76
CA LEU A 16 -4.83 -6.78 -4.71
C LEU A 16 -5.96 -5.75 -4.88
N ILE A 17 -5.63 -4.47 -5.05
CA ILE A 17 -6.63 -3.41 -5.13
C ILE A 17 -7.38 -3.41 -6.46
N TYR A 18 -6.67 -3.41 -7.59
CA TYR A 18 -7.25 -3.14 -8.90
C TYR A 18 -7.72 -4.39 -9.65
N GLU A 19 -7.16 -5.56 -9.35
CA GLU A 19 -7.50 -6.82 -10.03
C GLU A 19 -8.33 -7.74 -9.13
N ASP A 20 -7.90 -7.93 -7.89
CA ASP A 20 -8.55 -8.84 -6.95
C ASP A 20 -9.68 -8.18 -6.13
N GLY A 21 -9.85 -6.86 -6.23
CA GLY A 21 -10.95 -6.13 -5.59
C GLY A 21 -10.83 -5.99 -4.07
N TRP A 22 -9.60 -6.01 -3.54
CA TRP A 22 -9.34 -5.67 -2.14
C TRP A 22 -9.44 -4.17 -1.92
N VAL A 23 -9.83 -3.78 -0.71
CA VAL A 23 -10.00 -2.37 -0.34
C VAL A 23 -8.97 -1.98 0.71
N PRO A 24 -8.20 -0.90 0.52
CA PRO A 24 -7.35 -0.35 1.59
C PRO A 24 -8.22 0.10 2.76
N VAL A 25 -7.90 -0.37 3.97
CA VAL A 25 -8.64 -0.08 5.21
C VAL A 25 -7.79 0.63 6.26
N ALA A 26 -6.46 0.51 6.19
CA ALA A 26 -5.56 1.25 7.06
C ALA A 26 -4.21 1.49 6.39
N ILE A 27 -3.55 2.57 6.80
CA ILE A 27 -2.19 2.92 6.39
C ILE A 27 -1.39 3.19 7.65
N GLU A 28 -0.22 2.56 7.76
CA GLU A 28 0.74 2.76 8.84
C GLU A 28 2.08 3.22 8.25
N GLU A 29 2.34 4.51 8.35
CA GLU A 29 3.59 5.12 7.89
C GLU A 29 4.63 5.11 9.01
N SER A 30 5.87 4.77 8.68
CA SER A 30 6.97 4.84 9.63
C SER A 30 8.18 5.52 9.00
N ARG A 31 9.22 5.78 9.80
CA ARG A 31 10.47 6.36 9.28
C ARG A 31 11.25 5.40 8.39
N THR A 32 10.92 4.11 8.41
CA THR A 32 11.68 3.05 7.76
C THR A 32 10.94 2.35 6.64
N ALA A 33 9.61 2.29 6.70
CA ALA A 33 8.75 1.64 5.70
C ALA A 33 7.29 2.05 5.90
N ASP A 34 6.50 1.99 4.84
CA ASP A 34 5.06 2.18 4.92
C ASP A 34 4.34 0.83 4.81
N THR A 35 3.21 0.72 5.50
CA THR A 35 2.36 -0.47 5.46
C THR A 35 0.95 -0.08 5.06
N VAL A 36 0.37 -0.82 4.11
CA VAL A 36 -1.05 -0.74 3.77
C VAL A 36 -1.73 -2.02 4.23
N VAL A 37 -2.81 -1.87 4.99
CA VAL A 37 -3.72 -2.96 5.30
C VAL A 37 -4.86 -2.93 4.29
N VAL A 38 -5.06 -4.03 3.60
CA VAL A 38 -6.18 -4.24 2.68
C VAL A 38 -7.11 -5.31 3.22
N GLU A 39 -8.40 -5.15 2.98
CA GLU A 39 -9.45 -6.09 3.40
C GLU A 39 -10.27 -6.57 2.20
N LYS A 40 -10.63 -7.85 2.23
CA LYS A 40 -11.63 -8.45 1.33
C LYS A 40 -12.35 -9.57 2.05
N GLU A 41 -13.69 -9.53 2.04
CA GLU A 41 -14.54 -10.61 2.58
C GLU A 41 -14.20 -10.98 4.06
N GLY A 42 -13.75 -10.02 4.85
CA GLY A 42 -13.34 -10.21 6.25
C GLY A 42 -11.93 -10.79 6.45
N GLU A 43 -11.19 -11.06 5.38
CA GLU A 43 -9.74 -11.32 5.42
C GLU A 43 -8.96 -10.01 5.31
N GLN A 44 -7.93 -9.85 6.13
CA GLN A 44 -7.02 -8.69 6.08
C GLN A 44 -5.60 -9.14 5.70
N ARG A 45 -4.95 -8.34 4.85
CA ARG A 45 -3.54 -8.51 4.48
C ARG A 45 -2.77 -7.22 4.68
N ARG A 46 -1.51 -7.35 5.07
CA ARG A 46 -0.58 -6.23 5.28
C ARG A 46 0.49 -6.31 4.22
N VAL A 47 0.66 -5.24 3.45
CA VAL A 47 1.74 -5.09 2.48
C VAL A 47 2.64 -3.96 2.96
N THR A 48 3.92 -4.24 3.14
CA THR A 48 4.90 -3.31 3.73
C THR A 48 6.10 -3.16 2.80
N SER A 49 6.52 -1.94 2.50
CA SER A 49 7.74 -1.68 1.73
C SER A 49 8.39 -0.35 2.14
N ASP A 50 9.72 -0.28 2.06
CA ASP A 50 10.53 0.94 2.24
C ASP A 50 10.84 1.64 0.90
N HIS A 51 10.29 1.14 -0.20
CA HIS A 51 10.58 1.66 -1.53
C HIS A 51 9.89 3.00 -1.81
N ILE A 52 10.61 3.92 -2.46
CA ILE A 52 10.10 5.28 -2.74
C ILE A 52 8.85 5.29 -3.63
N ALA A 53 8.73 4.31 -4.54
CA ALA A 53 7.54 4.16 -5.38
C ALA A 53 6.32 3.73 -4.55
N PHE A 54 6.53 2.86 -3.55
CA PHE A 54 5.49 2.44 -2.62
C PHE A 54 5.01 3.63 -1.80
N HIS A 55 5.93 4.37 -1.19
CA HIS A 55 5.61 5.58 -0.41
C HIS A 55 4.69 6.54 -1.18
N ARG A 56 5.09 6.92 -2.41
CA ARG A 56 4.30 7.82 -3.26
C ARG A 56 2.90 7.28 -3.60
N PHE A 57 2.79 5.96 -3.76
CA PHE A 57 1.50 5.32 -4.02
C PHE A 57 0.61 5.34 -2.78
N VAL A 58 1.18 5.06 -1.60
CA VAL A 58 0.48 5.15 -0.30
C VAL A 58 -0.05 6.56 -0.06
N GLU A 59 0.74 7.60 -0.36
CA GLU A 59 0.29 8.99 -0.25
C GLU A 59 -0.95 9.26 -1.10
N GLY A 60 -0.98 8.78 -2.35
CA GLY A 60 -2.16 8.91 -3.23
C GLY A 60 -3.37 8.08 -2.74
N LEU A 61 -3.15 6.85 -2.26
CA LEU A 61 -4.22 6.03 -1.68
C LEU A 61 -4.87 6.70 -0.47
N ARG A 62 -4.06 7.36 0.36
CA ARG A 62 -4.53 8.08 1.54
C ARG A 62 -5.52 9.18 1.17
N GLU A 63 -5.19 9.94 0.12
CA GLU A 63 -6.02 11.04 -0.39
C GLU A 63 -7.32 10.53 -1.02
N ASP A 64 -7.26 9.43 -1.79
CA ASP A 64 -8.42 8.87 -2.49
C ASP A 64 -9.44 8.22 -1.56
N HIS A 65 -8.97 7.49 -0.54
CA HIS A 65 -9.82 6.73 0.39
C HIS A 65 -10.12 7.48 1.69
N GLY A 66 -9.60 8.70 1.88
CA GLY A 66 -9.78 9.47 3.11
C GLY A 66 -9.17 8.77 4.34
N LEU A 67 -8.15 7.94 4.13
CA LEU A 67 -7.52 7.13 5.18
C LEU A 67 -6.54 7.98 5.99
N GLY A 68 -7.04 8.96 6.74
CA GLY A 68 -6.22 9.97 7.39
C GLY A 68 -6.28 9.96 8.92
N ARG A 69 -5.19 9.44 9.52
CA ARG A 69 -4.77 9.43 10.94
C ARG A 69 -5.68 8.79 11.98
#